data_AF-A0A7R9ZXR0-F1
#
_entry.id   AF-A0A7R9ZXR0-F1
#
_cell.length_a   1.000
_cell.length_b   1.000
_cell.length_c   1.000
_cell.angle_alpha   90.00
_cell.angle_beta   90.00
_cell.angle_gamma   90.00
#
_symmetry.space_group_name_H-M   'P 1'
#
loop_
_entity.id
_entity.type
_entity.pdbx_description
1 polymer ?
#
loop_
_entity_poly.entity_id
_entity_poly.type
_entity_poly.pdbx_seq_one_letter_code
_entity_poly.pdbx_strand_id
1 'polypeptide(L)'
;EAWGTGFIVIFGVGSVCSAVTSGDLKGLWQVAVVWGFGVGLAIYCTASVSGAHLNPAVSLALAIWRSADFPRWKLGPYIFAQMFGSVVAAFINLAMFGEYFAKYDKANGVQRGDPGSVYSARAFGEYFPNPGPFAAEWGDGTRDSGDMIEHPAHAFLVEAWGTFVLMFVIL
;
A
#
# COMPACT_ATOMS: atom_id res chain seq x y z
N GLU A 1 11.86 -10.91 5.18
CA GLU A 1 10.65 -10.86 4.32
C GLU A 1 9.34 -10.72 5.08
N ALA A 2 8.76 -11.76 5.70
CA ALA A 2 7.44 -11.65 6.33
C ALA A 2 7.35 -10.56 7.41
N TRP A 3 8.26 -10.56 8.39
CA TRP A 3 8.32 -9.51 9.42
C TRP A 3 8.54 -8.12 8.85
N GLY A 4 9.49 -7.96 7.91
CA GLY A 4 9.78 -6.65 7.32
C GLY A 4 8.59 -6.10 6.51
N THR A 5 7.97 -6.93 5.67
CA THR A 5 6.77 -6.53 4.92
C THR A 5 5.60 -6.23 5.87
N GLY A 6 5.49 -7.02 6.95
CA GLY A 6 4.53 -6.79 8.01
C GLY A 6 4.73 -5.43 8.69
N PHE A 7 5.97 -5.02 9.00
CA PHE A 7 6.24 -3.69 9.57
C PHE A 7 5.87 -2.56 8.61
N ILE A 8 6.21 -2.69 7.32
CA ILE A 8 5.80 -1.71 6.29
C ILE A 8 4.28 -1.53 6.32
N VAL A 9 3.52 -2.64 6.33
CA VAL A 9 2.05 -2.57 6.34
C VAL A 9 1.50 -2.07 7.68
N ILE A 10 2.01 -2.53 8.82
CA ILE A 10 1.56 -2.05 10.14
C ILE A 10 1.66 -0.52 10.22
N PHE A 11 2.81 0.05 9.88
CA PHE A 11 3.01 1.50 10.00
C PHE A 11 2.40 2.28 8.83
N GLY A 12 2.70 1.87 7.59
CA GLY A 12 2.23 2.54 6.38
C GLY A 12 0.71 2.50 6.27
N VAL A 13 0.13 1.31 6.17
CA VAL A 13 -1.34 1.13 6.11
C VAL A 13 -2.01 1.61 7.40
N GLY A 14 -1.38 1.44 8.57
CA GLY A 14 -1.93 1.98 9.83
C GLY A 14 -2.08 3.50 9.81
N SER A 15 -1.14 4.22 9.19
CA SER A 15 -1.26 5.67 8.99
C SER A 15 -2.43 6.03 8.06
N VAL A 16 -2.67 5.25 7.01
CA VAL A 16 -3.81 5.47 6.11
C VAL A 16 -5.14 5.12 6.81
N CYS A 17 -5.18 4.06 7.62
CA CYS A 17 -6.34 3.74 8.47
C CYS A 17 -6.72 4.93 9.38
N SER A 18 -5.73 5.54 10.05
CA SER A 18 -5.94 6.74 10.88
C SER A 18 -6.44 7.92 10.04
N ALA A 19 -5.80 8.19 8.89
CA ALA A 19 -6.19 9.29 8.02
C ALA A 19 -7.62 9.14 7.48
N VAL A 20 -7.99 7.94 7.03
CA VAL A 20 -9.32 7.65 6.47
C VAL A 20 -10.41 7.68 7.53
N THR A 21 -10.19 7.00 8.66
CA THR A 21 -11.27 6.75 9.63
C THR A 21 -11.43 7.87 10.67
N SER A 22 -10.34 8.56 11.01
CA SER A 22 -10.31 9.58 12.07
C SER A 22 -10.15 11.00 11.51
N GLY A 23 -9.79 11.14 10.23
CA GLY A 23 -9.52 12.44 9.61
C GLY A 23 -8.24 13.11 10.11
N ASP A 24 -7.35 12.33 10.74
CA ASP A 24 -6.01 12.74 11.16
C ASP A 24 -5.03 12.73 9.98
N LEU A 25 -3.75 13.08 10.23
CA LEU A 25 -2.69 13.07 9.21
C LEU A 25 -3.10 13.80 7.91
N LYS A 26 -3.68 15.00 8.07
CA LYS A 26 -4.22 15.80 6.97
C LYS A 26 -3.11 16.23 6.01
N GLY A 27 -3.05 15.55 4.87
CA GLY A 27 -2.09 15.81 3.79
C GLY A 27 -1.23 14.59 3.46
N LEU A 28 -0.59 14.61 2.28
CA LEU A 28 0.25 13.51 1.81
C LEU A 28 1.57 13.40 2.57
N TRP A 29 2.09 14.52 3.10
CA TRP A 29 3.40 14.57 3.74
C TRP A 29 3.50 13.68 4.97
N GLN A 30 2.53 13.76 5.88
CA GLN A 30 2.56 13.05 7.14
C GLN A 30 2.47 11.53 6.92
N VAL A 31 1.60 11.11 6.01
CA VAL A 31 1.49 9.71 5.57
C VAL A 31 2.82 9.25 4.95
N ALA A 32 3.39 10.02 4.01
CA ALA A 32 4.65 9.69 3.37
C ALA A 32 5.81 9.53 4.37
N VAL A 33 5.89 10.38 5.39
CA VAL A 33 6.90 10.27 6.45
C VAL A 33 6.75 8.97 7.26
N VAL A 34 5.51 8.58 7.62
CA VAL A 34 5.28 7.33 8.34
C VAL A 34 5.60 6.11 7.48
N TRP A 35 5.26 6.14 6.19
CA TRP A 35 5.68 5.11 5.24
C TRP A 35 7.20 4.99 5.15
N GLY A 36 7.91 6.12 4.98
CA GLY A 36 9.37 6.15 4.92
C GLY A 36 10.02 5.60 6.20
N PHE A 37 9.49 5.96 7.37
CA PHE A 37 9.93 5.40 8.65
C PHE A 37 9.68 3.89 8.74
N GLY A 38 8.48 3.43 8.37
CA GLY A 38 8.12 2.01 8.38
C GLY A 38 9.03 1.17 7.49
N VAL A 39 9.33 1.66 6.28
CA VAL A 39 10.29 1.03 5.36
C VAL A 39 11.70 1.02 5.95
N GLY A 40 12.18 2.15 6.48
CA GLY A 40 13.50 2.24 7.11
C GLY A 40 13.68 1.27 8.27
N LEU A 41 12.69 1.17 9.17
CA LEU A 41 12.68 0.23 10.28
C LEU A 41 12.67 -1.22 9.78
N ALA A 42 11.83 -1.53 8.78
CA ALA A 42 11.76 -2.87 8.22
C ALA A 42 13.09 -3.32 7.59
N ILE A 43 13.77 -2.42 6.88
CA ILE A 43 15.11 -2.65 6.33
C ILE A 43 16.09 -2.89 7.48
N TYR A 44 16.13 -1.99 8.47
CA TYR A 44 17.04 -2.10 9.62
C TYR A 44 16.91 -3.45 10.34
N CYS A 45 15.68 -3.93 10.54
CA CYS A 45 15.43 -5.20 11.23
C CYS A 45 15.72 -6.45 10.38
N THR A 46 15.71 -6.38 9.04
CA THR A 46 15.69 -7.59 8.20
C THR A 46 16.79 -7.67 7.15
N ALA A 47 17.53 -6.58 6.90
CA ALA A 47 18.59 -6.52 5.88
C ALA A 47 19.66 -7.59 6.09
N SER A 48 20.13 -7.80 7.33
CA SER A 48 21.17 -8.78 7.65
C SER A 48 20.76 -10.25 7.46
N VAL A 49 19.45 -10.51 7.36
CA VAL A 49 18.90 -11.87 7.27
C VAL A 49 18.45 -12.21 5.85
N SER A 50 17.64 -11.35 5.23
CA SER A 50 17.04 -11.61 3.91
C SER A 50 17.42 -10.59 2.84
N GLY A 51 18.29 -9.62 3.13
CA GLY A 51 18.58 -8.51 2.22
C GLY A 51 17.45 -7.49 2.12
N ALA A 52 16.40 -7.63 2.94
CA ALA A 52 15.23 -6.75 2.98
C ALA A 52 14.65 -6.43 1.59
N HIS A 53 14.26 -7.46 0.84
CA HIS A 53 13.59 -7.23 -0.45
C HIS A 53 12.23 -6.56 -0.25
N LEU A 54 11.44 -7.12 0.68
CA LEU A 54 10.15 -6.62 1.19
C LEU A 54 9.09 -6.27 0.14
N ASN A 55 9.32 -6.64 -1.13
CA ASN A 55 8.50 -6.34 -2.28
C ASN A 55 8.70 -7.43 -3.36
N PRO A 56 7.61 -8.03 -3.88
CA PRO A 56 7.70 -9.02 -4.95
C PRO A 56 8.41 -8.55 -6.22
N ALA A 57 8.21 -7.29 -6.64
CA ALA A 57 8.86 -6.70 -7.80
C ALA A 57 10.37 -6.55 -7.61
N VAL A 58 10.80 -6.17 -6.40
CA VAL A 58 12.23 -6.11 -6.03
C VAL A 58 12.85 -7.51 -6.07
N SER A 59 12.20 -8.50 -5.45
CA SER A 59 12.66 -9.90 -5.49
C SER A 59 12.78 -10.44 -6.92
N LEU A 60 11.81 -10.13 -7.78
CA LEU A 60 11.83 -10.54 -9.18
C LEU A 60 12.98 -9.88 -9.94
N ALA A 61 13.16 -8.57 -9.78
CA ALA A 61 14.24 -7.84 -10.43
C ALA A 61 15.62 -8.40 -10.01
N LEU A 62 15.84 -8.64 -8.72
CA LEU A 62 17.10 -9.22 -8.23
C LEU A 62 17.30 -10.66 -8.72
N ALA A 63 16.24 -11.46 -8.86
CA ALA A 63 16.33 -12.83 -9.39
C ALA A 63 16.70 -12.87 -10.89
N ILE A 64 16.33 -11.83 -11.65
CA ILE A 64 16.65 -11.70 -13.07
C ILE A 64 18.06 -11.14 -13.26
N TRP A 65 18.37 -10.03 -12.59
CA TRP A 65 19.55 -9.20 -12.88
C TRP A 65 20.75 -9.47 -11.96
N ARG A 66 20.53 -9.98 -10.74
CA ARG A 66 21.59 -10.35 -9.77
C ARG A 66 21.50 -11.81 -9.38
N SER A 67 21.31 -12.69 -10.36
CA SER A 67 21.10 -14.13 -10.13
C SER A 67 22.27 -14.86 -9.46
N ALA A 68 23.47 -14.26 -9.47
CA ALA A 68 24.63 -14.76 -8.73
C ALA A 68 24.45 -14.57 -7.21
N ASP A 69 23.85 -13.44 -6.79
CA ASP A 69 23.63 -13.09 -5.38
C ASP A 69 22.29 -13.64 -4.87
N PHE A 70 21.27 -13.67 -5.73
CA PHE A 70 19.93 -14.14 -5.41
C PHE A 70 19.47 -15.31 -6.31
N PRO A 71 19.59 -16.57 -5.82
CA PRO A 71 19.16 -17.73 -6.57
C PRO A 71 17.65 -17.72 -6.87
N ARG A 72 17.28 -17.95 -8.14
CA ARG A 72 15.88 -17.86 -8.63
C ARG A 72 14.90 -18.76 -7.88
N TRP A 73 15.34 -19.88 -7.32
CA TRP A 73 14.49 -20.78 -6.53
C TRP A 73 14.00 -20.14 -5.22
N LYS A 74 14.68 -19.11 -4.70
CA LYS A 74 14.26 -18.35 -3.51
C LYS A 74 13.14 -17.35 -3.81
N LEU A 75 12.87 -17.04 -5.09
CA LEU A 75 11.85 -16.07 -5.48
C LEU A 75 10.47 -16.42 -4.94
N GLY A 76 10.03 -17.67 -5.15
CA GLY A 76 8.72 -18.15 -4.67
C GLY A 76 8.55 -18.01 -3.16
N PRO A 77 9.47 -18.57 -2.33
CA PRO A 77 9.45 -18.39 -0.88
C PRO A 77 9.48 -16.93 -0.42
N TYR A 78 10.22 -16.05 -1.10
CA TYR A 78 10.26 -14.62 -0.76
C TYR A 78 8.91 -13.95 -1.01
N ILE A 79 8.31 -14.16 -2.18
CA ILE A 79 6.99 -13.61 -2.52
C ILE A 79 5.93 -14.13 -1.53
N PHE A 80 5.94 -15.43 -1.24
CA PHE A 80 5.01 -16.00 -0.27
C PHE A 80 5.15 -15.36 1.11
N ALA A 81 6.39 -15.21 1.61
CA ALA A 81 6.65 -14.59 2.90
C ALA A 81 6.20 -13.11 2.93
N GLN A 82 6.46 -12.35 1.86
CA GLN A 82 6.03 -10.96 1.72
C GLN A 82 4.51 -10.84 1.75
N MET A 83 3.79 -11.63 0.93
CA MET A 83 2.33 -11.65 0.88
C MET A 83 1.71 -12.12 2.20
N PHE A 84 2.29 -13.13 2.84
CA PHE A 84 1.81 -13.60 4.14
C PHE A 84 1.98 -12.52 5.21
N GLY A 85 3.15 -11.88 5.28
CA GLY A 85 3.43 -10.80 6.22
C GLY A 85 2.50 -9.60 6.03
N SER A 86 2.25 -9.19 4.78
CA SER A 86 1.35 -8.07 4.47
C SER A 86 -0.10 -8.36 4.86
N VAL A 87 -0.61 -9.57 4.57
CA VAL A 87 -1.98 -9.97 4.93
C VAL A 87 -2.17 -10.02 6.44
N VAL A 88 -1.23 -10.63 7.18
CA VAL A 88 -1.30 -10.68 8.65
C VAL A 88 -1.28 -9.27 9.25
N ALA A 89 -0.40 -8.40 8.77
CA ALA A 89 -0.33 -7.01 9.20
C ALA A 89 -1.60 -6.21 8.88
N ALA A 90 -2.22 -6.43 7.72
CA ALA A 90 -3.49 -5.82 7.35
C ALA A 90 -4.61 -6.26 8.31
N PHE A 91 -4.67 -7.54 8.69
CA PHE A 91 -5.61 -8.01 9.72
C PHE A 91 -5.37 -7.38 11.08
N ILE A 92 -4.11 -7.20 11.48
CA ILE A 92 -3.77 -6.49 12.73
C ILE A 92 -4.30 -5.05 12.69
N ASN A 93 -4.04 -4.32 11.60
CA ASN A 93 -4.57 -2.97 11.43
C ASN A 93 -6.11 -2.95 11.42
N LEU A 94 -6.76 -3.90 10.76
CA LEU A 94 -8.22 -4.01 10.77
C LEU A 94 -8.76 -4.27 12.19
N ALA A 95 -8.07 -5.09 12.98
CA ALA A 95 -8.44 -5.33 14.37
C ALA A 95 -8.26 -4.08 15.24
N MET A 96 -7.14 -3.35 15.07
CA MET A 96 -6.84 -2.13 15.83
C MET A 96 -7.79 -0.98 15.51
N PHE A 97 -8.14 -0.81 14.23
CA PHE A 97 -8.98 0.29 13.75
C PHE A 97 -10.44 -0.10 13.52
N GLY A 98 -10.85 -1.34 13.86
CA GLY A 98 -12.15 -1.90 13.49
C GLY A 98 -13.35 -1.06 13.94
N GLU A 99 -13.31 -0.52 15.17
CA GLU A 99 -14.35 0.38 15.68
C GLU A 99 -14.38 1.72 14.94
N TYR A 100 -13.22 2.25 14.57
CA TYR A 100 -13.13 3.50 13.81
C TYR A 100 -13.70 3.31 12.40
N PHE A 101 -13.43 2.18 11.75
CA PHE A 101 -14.07 1.84 10.48
C PHE A 101 -15.58 1.70 10.64
N ALA A 102 -16.09 1.04 11.69
CA ALA A 102 -17.53 0.91 11.91
C ALA A 102 -18.22 2.29 12.10
N LYS A 103 -17.58 3.21 12.83
CA LYS A 103 -18.06 4.58 13.00
C LYS A 103 -18.02 5.37 11.68
N TYR A 104 -16.91 5.26 10.95
CA TYR A 104 -16.74 5.89 9.64
C TYR A 104 -17.78 5.40 8.63
N ASP A 105 -17.97 4.09 8.54
CA ASP A 105 -18.92 3.47 7.62
C ASP A 105 -20.34 3.95 7.92
N LYS A 106 -20.74 3.95 9.20
CA LYS A 106 -22.05 4.45 9.63
C LYS A 106 -22.24 5.94 9.32
N ALA A 107 -21.22 6.76 9.56
CA ALA A 107 -21.29 8.22 9.33
C ALA A 107 -21.39 8.57 7.85
N ASN A 108 -20.80 7.75 6.97
CA ASN A 108 -20.74 7.98 5.53
C ASN A 108 -21.74 7.12 4.73
N GLY A 109 -22.62 6.36 5.39
CA GLY A 109 -23.58 5.47 4.74
C GLY A 109 -22.92 4.35 3.92
N VAL A 110 -21.71 3.93 4.30
CA VAL A 110 -20.97 2.88 3.59
C VAL A 110 -21.44 1.51 4.07
N GLN A 111 -21.94 0.71 3.12
CA GLN A 111 -22.22 -0.70 3.32
C GLN A 111 -21.06 -1.54 2.76
N ARG A 112 -20.40 -2.33 3.60
CA ARG A 112 -19.26 -3.17 3.16
C ARG A 112 -19.73 -4.24 2.18
N GLY A 113 -18.99 -4.40 1.09
CA GLY A 113 -19.32 -5.32 0.00
C GLY A 113 -20.00 -4.64 -1.20
N ASP A 114 -20.63 -3.48 -0.99
CA ASP A 114 -21.22 -2.70 -2.09
C ASP A 114 -20.14 -1.89 -2.83
N PRO A 115 -20.40 -1.41 -4.05
CA PRO A 115 -19.44 -0.59 -4.81
C PRO A 115 -18.92 0.63 -4.04
N GLY A 116 -19.75 1.24 -3.18
CA GLY A 116 -19.35 2.36 -2.32
C GLY A 116 -18.39 2.00 -1.19
N SER A 117 -18.15 0.71 -0.92
CA SER A 117 -17.22 0.28 0.14
C SER A 117 -15.75 0.62 -0.11
N VAL A 118 -15.40 1.02 -1.35
CA VAL A 118 -14.08 1.53 -1.70
C VAL A 118 -13.65 2.73 -0.85
N TYR A 119 -14.59 3.54 -0.34
CA TYR A 119 -14.27 4.71 0.49
C TYR A 119 -13.65 4.36 1.85
N SER A 120 -13.98 3.21 2.43
CA SER A 120 -13.28 2.69 3.61
C SER A 120 -12.19 1.69 3.24
N ALA A 121 -12.39 0.87 2.22
CA ALA A 121 -11.43 -0.15 1.79
C ALA A 121 -10.11 0.43 1.24
N ARG A 122 -10.11 1.67 0.72
CA ARG A 122 -8.91 2.41 0.31
C ARG A 122 -7.84 2.56 1.39
N ALA A 123 -8.17 2.31 2.64
CA ALA A 123 -7.17 2.27 3.69
C ALA A 123 -6.15 1.14 3.49
N PHE A 124 -6.55 0.02 2.86
CA PHE A 124 -5.75 -1.20 2.77
C PHE A 124 -5.19 -1.48 1.37
N GLY A 125 -5.50 -0.64 0.39
CA GLY A 125 -5.05 -0.83 -0.99
C GLY A 125 -5.31 0.39 -1.85
N GLU A 126 -4.60 0.44 -2.96
CA GLU A 126 -4.73 1.52 -3.94
C GLU A 126 -5.88 1.23 -4.89
N TYR A 127 -6.66 2.27 -5.19
CA TYR A 127 -7.81 2.19 -6.07
C TYR A 127 -7.62 3.16 -7.24
N PHE A 128 -8.08 2.72 -8.40
CA PHE A 128 -8.15 3.53 -9.60
C PHE A 128 -9.56 3.46 -10.19
N PRO A 129 -10.23 4.60 -10.43
CA PRO A 129 -9.82 5.95 -10.03
C PRO A 129 -9.72 6.11 -8.50
N ASN A 130 -8.87 7.03 -8.02
CA ASN A 130 -8.65 7.24 -6.59
C ASN A 130 -9.93 7.80 -5.93
N PRO A 131 -10.52 7.16 -4.92
CA PRO A 131 -11.75 7.63 -4.25
C PRO A 131 -11.53 8.80 -3.26
N GLY A 132 -10.37 9.45 -3.30
CA GLY A 132 -9.92 10.57 -2.47
C GLY A 132 -10.76 11.85 -2.58
N PRO A 133 -10.50 12.88 -1.76
CA PRO A 133 -11.20 14.18 -1.85
C PRO A 133 -11.05 14.83 -3.23
N PHE A 134 -9.90 14.64 -3.86
CA PHE A 134 -9.62 15.09 -5.22
C PHE A 134 -10.46 14.35 -6.28
N ALA A 135 -11.16 13.27 -5.93
CA ALA A 135 -12.09 12.62 -6.83
C ALA A 135 -13.24 13.52 -7.28
N ALA A 136 -13.64 14.45 -6.42
CA ALA A 136 -14.67 15.43 -6.72
C ALA A 136 -14.12 16.73 -7.33
N GLU A 137 -12.81 17.00 -7.21
CA GLU A 137 -12.19 18.24 -7.72
C GLU A 137 -11.63 18.11 -9.15
N TRP A 138 -11.34 16.88 -9.59
CA TRP A 138 -10.89 16.58 -10.96
C TRP A 138 -12.04 16.14 -11.88
N GLY A 139 -13.28 16.29 -11.43
CA GLY A 139 -14.52 16.24 -12.20
C GLY A 139 -15.46 17.36 -11.76
N ASP A 140 -16.64 17.47 -12.36
CA ASP A 140 -17.63 18.54 -12.20
C ASP A 140 -18.23 18.75 -10.78
N GLY A 141 -17.59 18.23 -9.73
CA GLY A 141 -18.10 18.27 -8.35
C GLY A 141 -19.23 17.29 -8.10
N THR A 142 -19.67 16.54 -9.11
CA THR A 142 -20.56 15.39 -8.93
C THR A 142 -19.73 14.14 -8.69
N ARG A 143 -20.33 13.16 -8.00
CA ARG A 143 -19.76 11.81 -7.81
C ARG A 143 -19.73 11.00 -9.11
N ASP A 144 -19.78 11.63 -10.29
CA ASP A 144 -19.68 10.93 -11.56
C ASP A 144 -18.23 10.73 -11.95
N SER A 145 -17.95 9.50 -12.33
CA SER A 145 -16.60 8.94 -12.47
C SER A 145 -15.86 9.38 -13.74
N GLY A 146 -16.44 10.33 -14.51
CA GLY A 146 -16.19 10.64 -15.92
C GLY A 146 -14.87 11.34 -16.30
N ASP A 147 -14.26 12.08 -15.37
CA ASP A 147 -13.11 12.96 -15.66
C ASP A 147 -11.83 12.54 -14.93
N MET A 148 -11.91 11.46 -14.16
CA MET A 148 -10.85 10.96 -13.29
C MET A 148 -9.98 9.97 -14.05
N ILE A 149 -8.97 10.44 -14.81
CA ILE A 149 -7.99 9.64 -15.60
C ILE A 149 -8.48 8.20 -15.78
N GLU A 150 -9.34 7.91 -16.75
CA GLU A 150 -10.14 6.68 -16.67
C GLU A 150 -9.42 5.42 -17.17
N HIS A 151 -8.24 5.59 -17.79
CA HIS A 151 -7.64 4.50 -18.57
C HIS A 151 -6.70 3.64 -17.72
N PRO A 152 -6.94 2.32 -17.55
CA PRO A 152 -6.08 1.41 -16.77
C PRO A 152 -4.61 1.44 -17.20
N ALA A 153 -4.33 1.74 -18.48
CA ALA A 153 -2.97 1.90 -18.96
C ALA A 153 -2.22 3.06 -18.30
N HIS A 154 -2.89 4.17 -17.96
CA HIS A 154 -2.24 5.27 -17.27
C HIS A 154 -1.87 4.88 -15.83
N ALA A 155 -2.78 4.24 -15.10
CA ALA A 155 -2.49 3.69 -13.77
C ALA A 155 -1.30 2.73 -13.82
N PHE A 156 -1.30 1.81 -14.79
CA PHE A 156 -0.19 0.88 -15.01
C PHE A 156 1.13 1.61 -15.25
N LEU A 157 1.15 2.66 -16.08
CA LEU A 157 2.37 3.43 -16.36
C LEU A 157 2.88 4.18 -15.13
N VAL A 158 1.97 4.72 -14.30
CA VAL A 158 2.32 5.40 -13.04
C VAL A 158 2.98 4.41 -12.07
N GLU A 159 2.38 3.24 -11.87
CA GLU A 159 2.92 2.19 -11.00
C GLU A 159 4.26 1.64 -11.51
N ALA A 160 4.37 1.42 -12.83
CA ALA A 160 5.60 0.96 -13.47
C ALA A 160 6.73 1.99 -13.32
N TRP A 161 6.42 3.28 -13.51
CA TRP A 161 7.38 4.36 -13.34
C TRP A 161 7.83 4.50 -11.88
N GLY A 162 6.90 4.49 -10.92
CA GLY A 162 7.22 4.55 -9.50
C GLY A 162 8.11 3.39 -9.06
N THR A 163 7.80 2.18 -9.52
CA THR A 163 8.61 0.98 -9.25
C THR A 163 9.98 1.05 -9.91
N PHE A 164 10.07 1.60 -11.13
CA PHE A 164 11.36 1.82 -11.79
C PHE A 164 12.25 2.79 -11.01
N VAL A 165 11.72 3.92 -10.58
CA VAL A 165 12.46 4.90 -9.77
C VAL A 165 12.92 4.28 -8.45
N LEU A 166 12.04 3.53 -7.78
CA LEU A 166 12.40 2.78 -6.56
C LEU A 166 13.59 1.85 -6.82
N MET A 167 13.51 1.03 -7.88
CA MET A 167 14.59 0.10 -8.23
C MET A 167 15.89 0.81 -8.58
N PHE A 168 15.82 1.92 -9.32
CA PHE A 168 17.00 2.70 -9.71
C PHE A 168 17.74 3.28 -8.49
N VAL A 169 17.01 3.68 -7.45
CA VAL A 169 17.61 4.28 -6.23
C VAL A 169 18.24 3.22 -5.32
N ILE A 170 17.73 1.99 -5.29
CA ILE A 170 18.20 0.94 -4.38
C ILE A 170 19.31 0.04 -4.95
N LEU A 171 19.56 0.08 -6.26
CA LEU A 171 20.57 -0.75 -6.95
C LEU A 171 21.98 -0.16 -6.86
#